data_AF-A0AAV5SRP1-F1
#
_entry.id   AF-A0AAV5SRP1-F1
#
_cell.length_a   1.000
_cell.length_b   1.000
_cell.length_c   1.000
_cell.angle_alpha   90.00
_cell.angle_beta   90.00
_cell.angle_gamma   90.00
#
_symmetry.space_group_name_H-M   'P 1'
#
loop_
_entity.id
_entity.type
_entity.pdbx_description
1 polymer ?
#
loop_
_entity_poly.entity_id
_entity_poly.type
_entity_poly.pdbx_seq_one_letter_code
_entity_poly.pdbx_strand_id
1 'polypeptide(L)'
;GSGIPEMKTILRGVILKEYLTIRTFLTKVAGLTLALGSGLPLGKEGPFVHVSSIVACQLGRLIHGFKGIYENESRSTEMLAAGCAVGVACTFSAPIGGVLFSIEVTSVFFAVRNYWRGFFSAACAAIVMRVLIPIIKDPELDLNAFLQTHFPPGKAFTLEEMPFFVLLGFICGLLGALFIYLHRTLVLFLRRNVLMKHVFQRYWLLYPLVVTLLVGILTFPEGFGQYMAGKQKFTRTVHDLFMNCTWSLPEENPHGCHQNVTLNWSGKAGDTPVFTSLWGFSIVFYFLSILCSTLPIPAGIFMPVFVLGAAFGRLMGEHLSVLFGGFIFGVKSQAIYPGIYAVVGTAAFAGAVTHTVSVLVIIFEVTGQVLFLLPVMIAVIIANAVCSYFQP
;
A
#
# COMPACT_ATOMS: atom_id res chain seq x y z
N GLY A 1 -7.43 11.36 10.24
CA GLY A 1 -7.82 10.03 9.78
C GLY A 1 -7.75 9.90 8.27
N SER A 2 -7.91 8.66 7.77
CA SER A 2 -7.85 8.27 6.35
C SER A 2 -8.91 9.00 5.51
N GLY A 3 -10.18 8.79 5.80
CA GLY A 3 -11.29 9.47 5.13
C GLY A 3 -12.08 8.62 4.15
N ILE A 4 -11.61 7.41 3.83
CA ILE A 4 -12.34 6.41 3.03
C ILE A 4 -13.62 5.93 3.76
N PRO A 5 -13.59 5.58 5.07
CA PRO A 5 -14.81 5.13 5.76
C PRO A 5 -15.93 6.18 5.74
N GLU A 6 -15.59 7.45 5.92
CA GLU A 6 -16.53 8.57 5.88
C GLU A 6 -17.06 8.78 4.45
N MET A 7 -16.22 8.66 3.42
CA MET A 7 -16.69 8.69 2.03
C MET A 7 -17.64 7.54 1.72
N LYS A 8 -17.37 6.33 2.24
CA LYS A 8 -18.27 5.18 2.14
C LYS A 8 -19.62 5.46 2.81
N THR A 9 -19.65 6.16 3.94
CA THR A 9 -20.93 6.57 4.58
C THR A 9 -21.69 7.62 3.77
N ILE A 10 -20.99 8.58 3.16
CA ILE A 10 -21.60 9.60 2.29
C ILE A 10 -22.21 8.97 1.04
N LEU A 11 -21.49 8.06 0.39
CA LEU A 11 -21.99 7.37 -0.80
C LEU A 11 -23.13 6.39 -0.50
N ARG A 12 -23.32 6.01 0.77
CA ARG A 12 -24.50 5.27 1.26
C ARG A 12 -25.68 6.16 1.61
N GLY A 13 -25.56 7.49 1.50
CA GLY A 13 -26.64 8.45 1.73
C GLY A 13 -26.57 9.22 3.05
N VAL A 14 -25.54 9.01 3.89
CA VAL A 14 -25.38 9.75 5.15
C VAL A 14 -24.59 11.04 4.91
N ILE A 15 -25.29 12.18 4.89
CA ILE A 15 -24.68 13.48 4.58
C ILE A 15 -23.94 14.06 5.80
N LEU A 16 -22.62 14.16 5.70
CA LEU A 16 -21.75 14.80 6.70
C LEU A 16 -21.48 16.27 6.32
N LYS A 17 -22.26 17.21 6.86
CA LYS A 17 -22.32 18.62 6.42
C LYS A 17 -21.01 19.41 6.49
N GLU A 18 -20.04 19.00 7.32
CA GLU A 18 -18.75 19.69 7.49
C GLU A 18 -17.55 18.96 6.85
N TYR A 19 -17.78 17.78 6.29
CA TYR A 19 -16.72 16.90 5.83
C TYR A 19 -16.14 17.26 4.46
N LEU A 20 -16.90 17.98 3.63
CA LEU A 20 -16.55 18.34 2.25
C LEU A 20 -16.26 19.84 2.09
N THR A 21 -15.53 20.45 3.02
CA THR A 21 -15.27 21.91 3.03
C THR A 21 -13.87 22.27 2.50
N ILE A 22 -13.71 23.50 2.00
CA ILE A 22 -12.38 24.01 1.56
C ILE A 22 -11.40 24.09 2.74
N ARG A 23 -11.91 24.36 3.96
CA ARG A 23 -11.10 24.33 5.18
C ARG A 23 -10.50 22.95 5.44
N THR A 24 -11.30 21.88 5.27
CA THR A 24 -10.80 20.50 5.36
C THR A 24 -9.79 20.17 4.25
N PHE A 25 -9.96 20.73 3.05
CA PHE A 25 -8.99 20.55 1.95
C PHE A 25 -7.60 21.07 2.33
N LEU A 26 -7.50 22.35 2.73
CA LEU A 26 -6.22 22.99 3.04
C LEU A 26 -5.50 22.32 4.22
N THR A 27 -6.25 22.04 5.30
CA THR A 27 -5.70 21.39 6.50
C THR A 27 -5.23 19.96 6.22
N LYS A 28 -5.97 19.21 5.38
CA LYS A 28 -5.63 17.83 5.05
C LYS A 28 -4.44 17.72 4.10
N VAL A 29 -4.33 18.63 3.12
CA VAL A 29 -3.15 18.71 2.24
C VAL A 29 -1.90 19.04 3.05
N ALA A 30 -1.93 20.09 3.88
CA ALA A 30 -0.78 20.47 4.71
C ALA A 30 -0.43 19.40 5.76
N GLY A 31 -1.42 18.80 6.41
CA GLY A 31 -1.18 17.73 7.38
C GLY A 31 -0.61 16.47 6.74
N LEU A 32 -1.07 16.12 5.52
CA LEU A 32 -0.58 14.95 4.81
C LEU A 32 0.85 15.15 4.32
N THR A 33 1.22 16.32 3.81
CA THR A 33 2.61 16.60 3.38
C THR A 33 3.58 16.51 4.55
N LEU A 34 3.22 17.04 5.71
CA LEU A 34 4.02 16.91 6.93
C LEU A 34 4.10 15.46 7.42
N ALA A 35 2.99 14.71 7.38
CA ALA A 35 2.96 13.30 7.77
C ALA A 35 3.86 12.45 6.86
N LEU A 36 3.83 12.65 5.55
CA LEU A 36 4.72 11.95 4.61
C LEU A 36 6.18 12.39 4.77
N GLY A 37 6.42 13.67 5.04
CA GLY A 37 7.76 14.22 5.31
C GLY A 37 8.41 13.65 6.56
N SER A 38 7.61 13.28 7.58
CA SER A 38 8.10 12.72 8.85
C SER A 38 8.73 11.33 8.74
N GLY A 39 8.50 10.60 7.64
CA GLY A 39 9.00 9.24 7.46
C GLY A 39 8.28 8.17 8.30
N LEU A 40 7.22 8.53 9.02
CA LEU A 40 6.35 7.56 9.69
C LEU A 40 5.78 6.54 8.69
N PRO A 41 5.56 5.28 9.10
CA PRO A 41 4.97 4.24 8.25
C PRO A 41 3.47 4.52 8.03
N LEU A 42 3.18 5.53 7.21
CA LEU A 42 1.86 6.05 6.90
C LEU A 42 1.74 6.25 5.39
N GLY A 43 0.56 5.96 4.83
CA GLY A 43 0.26 6.13 3.42
C GLY A 43 -0.48 7.44 3.10
N LYS A 44 -0.40 7.87 1.84
CA LYS A 44 -1.14 9.04 1.33
C LYS A 44 -2.54 8.73 0.81
N GLU A 45 -2.81 7.46 0.53
CA GLU A 45 -3.95 6.94 -0.22
C GLU A 45 -5.30 7.44 0.26
N GLY A 46 -5.69 7.05 1.47
CA GLY A 46 -7.00 7.42 2.02
C GLY A 46 -7.24 8.93 2.13
N PRO A 47 -6.29 9.69 2.70
CA PRO A 47 -6.40 11.15 2.74
C PRO A 47 -6.54 11.79 1.36
N PHE A 48 -5.82 11.26 0.36
CA PHE A 48 -5.87 11.80 -0.99
C PHE A 48 -7.21 11.53 -1.69
N VAL A 49 -7.82 10.37 -1.45
CA VAL A 49 -9.20 10.06 -1.90
C VAL A 49 -10.20 11.07 -1.34
N HIS A 50 -10.07 11.45 -0.07
CA HIS A 50 -10.94 12.48 0.50
C HIS A 50 -10.67 13.87 -0.10
N VAL A 51 -9.40 14.23 -0.30
CA VAL A 51 -9.02 15.49 -0.95
C VAL A 51 -9.61 15.59 -2.36
N SER A 52 -9.54 14.53 -3.16
CA SER A 52 -10.12 14.49 -4.51
C SER A 52 -11.66 14.56 -4.47
N SER A 53 -12.31 13.91 -3.50
CA SER A 53 -13.76 14.06 -3.29
C SER A 53 -14.16 15.49 -2.92
N ILE A 54 -13.35 16.20 -2.12
CA ILE A 54 -13.61 17.63 -1.83
C ILE A 54 -13.51 18.45 -3.10
N VAL A 55 -12.47 18.26 -3.91
CA VAL A 55 -12.32 18.96 -5.20
C VAL A 55 -13.50 18.68 -6.12
N ALA A 56 -13.93 17.42 -6.24
CA ALA A 56 -15.09 17.03 -7.02
C ALA A 56 -16.38 17.69 -6.50
N CYS A 57 -16.56 17.78 -5.18
CA CYS A 57 -17.71 18.45 -4.56
C CYS A 57 -17.71 19.96 -4.84
N GLN A 58 -16.56 20.64 -4.72
CA GLN A 58 -16.47 22.07 -4.99
C GLN A 58 -16.65 22.40 -6.48
N LEU A 59 -16.06 21.60 -7.37
CA LEU A 59 -16.31 21.71 -8.82
C LEU A 59 -17.79 21.49 -9.14
N GLY A 60 -18.41 20.52 -8.47
CA GLY A 60 -19.85 20.34 -8.48
C GLY A 60 -20.56 21.65 -8.13
N ARG A 61 -20.38 22.18 -6.92
CA ARG A 61 -21.06 23.41 -6.46
C ARG A 61 -20.86 24.61 -7.40
N LEU A 62 -19.65 24.79 -7.93
CA LEU A 62 -19.37 25.83 -8.92
C LEU A 62 -20.23 25.67 -10.17
N ILE A 63 -20.32 24.45 -10.74
CA ILE A 63 -21.13 24.18 -11.93
C ILE A 63 -22.63 24.35 -11.66
N HIS A 64 -23.12 23.95 -10.47
CA HIS A 64 -24.52 24.13 -10.08
C HIS A 64 -24.91 25.61 -10.02
N GLY A 65 -24.02 26.48 -9.51
CA GLY A 65 -24.25 27.93 -9.46
C GLY A 65 -24.47 28.56 -10.82
N PHE A 66 -23.92 27.97 -11.90
CA PHE A 66 -24.10 28.46 -13.28
C PHE A 66 -25.24 27.75 -14.04
N LYS A 67 -25.59 26.51 -13.68
CA LYS A 67 -26.64 25.71 -14.33
C LYS A 67 -27.47 24.97 -13.28
N GLY A 68 -28.65 25.50 -12.93
CA GLY A 68 -29.59 24.90 -11.97
C GLY A 68 -30.10 23.48 -12.33
N ILE A 69 -29.78 22.97 -13.52
CA ILE A 69 -30.13 21.62 -14.00
C ILE A 69 -29.38 20.50 -13.25
N TYR A 70 -28.36 20.82 -12.43
CA TYR A 70 -27.53 19.83 -11.76
C TYR A 70 -27.95 19.44 -10.33
N GLU A 71 -28.98 20.05 -9.72
CA GLU A 71 -29.38 19.87 -8.31
C GLU A 71 -29.77 18.45 -7.84
N ASN A 72 -29.68 17.44 -8.72
CA ASN A 72 -30.05 16.08 -8.38
C ASN A 72 -28.98 15.42 -7.48
N GLU A 73 -29.40 14.97 -6.30
CA GLU A 73 -28.55 14.27 -5.32
C GLU A 73 -27.82 13.08 -5.94
N SER A 74 -28.47 12.36 -6.88
CA SER A 74 -27.84 11.27 -7.63
C SER A 74 -26.61 11.72 -8.42
N ARG A 75 -26.63 12.88 -9.07
CA ARG A 75 -25.46 13.37 -9.83
C ARG A 75 -24.33 13.81 -8.91
N SER A 76 -24.66 14.34 -7.73
CA SER A 76 -23.67 14.67 -6.71
C SER A 76 -22.94 13.42 -6.22
N THR A 77 -23.66 12.32 -5.98
CA THR A 77 -23.03 11.04 -5.60
C THR A 77 -22.22 10.41 -6.74
N GLU A 78 -22.70 10.49 -7.99
CA GLU A 78 -21.93 10.08 -9.19
C GLU A 78 -20.60 10.86 -9.29
N MET A 79 -20.62 12.18 -9.04
CA MET A 79 -19.44 13.05 -9.05
C MET A 79 -18.46 12.71 -7.91
N LEU A 80 -18.97 12.46 -6.70
CA LEU A 80 -18.13 12.05 -5.57
C LEU A 80 -17.46 10.70 -5.81
N ALA A 81 -18.17 9.75 -6.44
CA ALA A 81 -17.62 8.45 -6.78
C ALA A 81 -16.51 8.55 -7.84
N ALA A 82 -16.68 9.40 -8.86
CA ALA A 82 -15.62 9.72 -9.81
C ALA A 82 -14.42 10.40 -9.11
N GLY A 83 -14.68 11.32 -8.19
CA GLY A 83 -13.64 11.95 -7.36
C GLY A 83 -12.85 10.93 -6.54
N CYS A 84 -13.51 9.92 -5.96
CA CYS A 84 -12.83 8.85 -5.23
C CYS A 84 -11.90 8.05 -6.17
N ALA A 85 -12.40 7.66 -7.35
CA ALA A 85 -11.62 6.91 -8.35
C ALA A 85 -10.38 7.68 -8.83
N VAL A 86 -10.53 8.99 -9.11
CA VAL A 86 -9.40 9.86 -9.47
C VAL A 86 -8.38 9.94 -8.34
N GLY A 87 -8.83 10.02 -7.09
CA GLY A 87 -7.96 10.05 -5.92
C GLY A 87 -7.04 8.83 -5.84
N VAL A 88 -7.61 7.63 -5.96
CA VAL A 88 -6.83 6.37 -5.95
C VAL A 88 -5.95 6.24 -7.21
N ALA A 89 -6.45 6.67 -8.38
CA ALA A 89 -5.67 6.59 -9.61
C ALA A 89 -4.43 7.51 -9.58
N CYS A 90 -4.57 8.73 -9.05
CA CYS A 90 -3.47 9.69 -8.91
C CYS A 90 -2.36 9.22 -7.96
N THR A 91 -2.71 8.45 -6.93
CA THR A 91 -1.75 8.07 -5.90
C THR A 91 -0.84 6.94 -6.36
N PHE A 92 -1.39 5.96 -7.10
CA PHE A 92 -0.67 4.83 -7.67
C PHE A 92 -0.26 5.00 -9.13
N SER A 93 -0.72 6.07 -9.80
CA SER A 93 -0.60 6.23 -11.27
C SER A 93 -1.19 5.05 -12.05
N ALA A 94 -2.28 4.50 -11.50
CA ALA A 94 -2.92 3.24 -11.88
C ALA A 94 -4.43 3.49 -12.13
N PRO A 95 -4.84 3.87 -13.36
CA PRO A 95 -6.20 4.30 -13.65
C PRO A 95 -7.21 3.14 -13.62
N ILE A 96 -6.87 1.96 -14.15
CA ILE A 96 -7.81 0.82 -14.16
C ILE A 96 -7.96 0.28 -12.74
N GLY A 97 -6.83 0.04 -12.06
CA GLY A 97 -6.82 -0.46 -10.69
C GLY A 97 -7.47 0.50 -9.71
N GLY A 98 -7.24 1.80 -9.86
CA GLY A 98 -7.80 2.83 -8.98
C GLY A 98 -9.32 2.95 -9.07
N VAL A 99 -9.89 2.83 -10.28
CA VAL A 99 -11.35 2.87 -10.47
C VAL A 99 -11.99 1.61 -9.89
N LEU A 100 -11.44 0.42 -10.16
CA LEU A 100 -11.93 -0.83 -9.61
C LEU A 100 -11.87 -0.84 -8.08
N PHE A 101 -10.76 -0.38 -7.51
CA PHE A 101 -10.60 -0.27 -6.05
C PHE A 101 -11.58 0.72 -5.45
N SER A 102 -11.79 1.88 -6.09
CA SER A 102 -12.80 2.82 -5.63
C SER A 102 -14.19 2.19 -5.64
N ILE A 103 -14.55 1.41 -6.66
CA ILE A 103 -15.86 0.75 -6.73
C ILE A 103 -16.02 -0.26 -5.61
N GLU A 104 -15.06 -1.18 -5.46
CA GLU A 104 -15.09 -2.25 -4.46
C GLU A 104 -15.17 -1.72 -3.02
N VAL A 105 -14.44 -0.64 -2.70
CA VAL A 105 -14.37 -0.14 -1.32
C VAL A 105 -15.55 0.78 -0.98
N THR A 106 -16.01 1.60 -1.92
CA THR A 106 -16.90 2.73 -1.61
C THR A 106 -18.39 2.46 -1.81
N SER A 107 -18.80 1.56 -2.71
CA SER A 107 -20.21 1.37 -3.05
C SER A 107 -20.59 -0.11 -3.21
N VAL A 108 -21.83 -0.44 -2.82
CA VAL A 108 -22.39 -1.80 -3.00
C VAL A 108 -23.06 -1.94 -4.37
N PHE A 109 -23.66 -0.84 -4.85
CA PHE A 109 -24.26 -0.74 -6.17
C PHE A 109 -23.57 0.37 -6.94
N PHE A 110 -23.17 0.08 -8.17
CA PHE A 110 -22.45 1.03 -9.00
C PHE A 110 -22.99 1.00 -10.43
N ALA A 111 -23.44 2.15 -10.93
CA ALA A 111 -23.92 2.25 -12.30
C ALA A 111 -22.74 2.19 -13.28
N VAL A 112 -22.83 1.37 -14.32
CA VAL A 112 -21.78 1.21 -15.35
C VAL A 112 -21.43 2.53 -16.04
N ARG A 113 -22.38 3.46 -16.14
CA ARG A 113 -22.10 4.82 -16.65
C ARG A 113 -21.07 5.57 -15.80
N ASN A 114 -21.08 5.38 -14.49
CA ASN A 114 -20.13 6.00 -13.57
C ASN A 114 -18.73 5.39 -13.71
N TYR A 115 -18.65 4.12 -14.12
CA TYR A 115 -17.39 3.45 -14.40
C TYR A 115 -16.63 4.17 -15.51
N TRP A 116 -17.29 4.42 -16.64
CA TRP A 116 -16.68 5.13 -17.77
C TRP A 116 -16.25 6.56 -17.41
N ARG A 117 -17.05 7.29 -16.64
CA ARG A 117 -16.70 8.65 -16.18
C ARG A 117 -15.52 8.65 -15.21
N GLY A 118 -15.52 7.72 -14.26
CA GLY A 118 -14.42 7.49 -13.32
C GLY A 118 -13.15 7.10 -14.06
N PHE A 119 -13.24 6.18 -15.02
CA PHE A 119 -12.12 5.71 -15.84
C PHE A 119 -11.53 6.83 -16.69
N PHE A 120 -12.36 7.59 -17.41
CA PHE A 120 -11.88 8.71 -18.22
C PHE A 120 -11.15 9.75 -17.37
N SER A 121 -11.73 10.16 -16.24
CA SER A 121 -11.12 11.14 -15.33
C SER A 121 -9.83 10.61 -14.67
N ALA A 122 -9.82 9.34 -14.25
CA ALA A 122 -8.64 8.67 -13.71
C ALA A 122 -7.51 8.55 -14.76
N ALA A 123 -7.84 8.22 -16.01
CA ALA A 123 -6.88 8.14 -17.11
C ALA A 123 -6.26 9.52 -17.40
N CYS A 124 -7.07 10.58 -17.49
CA CYS A 124 -6.57 11.94 -17.64
C CYS A 124 -5.61 12.31 -16.50
N ALA A 125 -5.98 11.99 -15.25
CA ALA A 125 -5.13 12.29 -14.10
C ALA A 125 -3.82 11.49 -14.10
N ALA A 126 -3.87 10.20 -14.46
CA ALA A 126 -2.68 9.36 -14.60
C ALA A 126 -1.75 9.85 -15.71
N ILE A 127 -2.29 10.28 -16.86
CA ILE A 127 -1.52 10.87 -17.96
C ILE A 127 -0.82 12.14 -17.48
N VAL A 128 -1.54 13.05 -16.82
CA VAL A 128 -0.96 14.29 -16.28
C VAL A 128 0.16 13.98 -15.29
N MET A 129 -0.04 13.04 -14.37
CA MET A 129 1.00 12.64 -13.41
C MET A 129 2.23 12.04 -14.09
N ARG A 130 2.03 11.19 -15.10
CA ARG A 130 3.14 10.56 -15.85
C ARG A 130 3.94 11.56 -16.69
N VAL A 131 3.30 12.60 -17.21
CA VAL A 131 3.98 13.67 -17.96
C VAL A 131 4.68 14.65 -17.00
N LEU A 132 4.05 15.00 -15.88
CA LEU A 132 4.55 16.02 -14.98
C LEU A 132 5.73 15.55 -14.12
N ILE A 133 5.76 14.28 -13.70
CA ILE A 133 6.84 13.75 -12.84
C ILE A 133 8.23 13.88 -13.51
N PRO A 134 8.45 13.42 -14.76
CA PRO A 134 9.73 13.58 -15.45
C PRO A 134 10.11 15.06 -15.64
N ILE A 135 9.15 15.93 -15.94
CA ILE A 135 9.40 17.38 -16.13
C ILE A 135 9.97 18.02 -14.86
N ILE A 136 9.53 17.60 -13.68
CA ILE A 136 9.93 18.22 -12.40
C ILE A 136 11.20 17.60 -11.83
N LYS A 137 11.39 16.28 -11.94
CA LYS A 137 12.46 15.57 -11.21
C LYS A 137 13.74 15.40 -12.01
N ASP A 138 13.66 14.90 -13.25
CA ASP A 138 14.74 14.79 -14.23
C ASP A 138 14.17 14.24 -15.57
N PRO A 139 14.55 14.81 -16.74
CA PRO A 139 14.02 14.41 -18.05
C PRO A 139 14.55 13.06 -18.58
N GLU A 140 15.50 12.43 -17.89
CA GLU A 140 16.07 11.12 -18.26
C GLU A 140 15.28 9.93 -17.68
N LEU A 141 14.24 10.19 -16.89
CA LEU A 141 13.31 9.16 -16.40
C LEU A 141 12.29 8.85 -17.51
N ASP A 142 12.50 7.70 -18.15
CA ASP A 142 11.52 7.03 -19.01
C ASP A 142 10.11 7.04 -18.39
N LEU A 143 9.06 6.96 -19.24
CA LEU A 143 7.63 6.88 -18.89
C LEU A 143 7.24 5.54 -18.20
N ASN A 144 8.09 5.10 -17.29
CA ASN A 144 8.06 3.81 -16.64
C ASN A 144 7.06 3.78 -15.48
N ALA A 145 6.61 2.58 -15.14
CA ALA A 145 5.68 2.36 -14.04
C ALA A 145 6.32 2.76 -12.69
N PHE A 146 5.49 3.14 -11.71
CA PHE A 146 5.95 3.73 -10.44
C PHE A 146 6.93 2.83 -9.66
N LEU A 147 6.78 1.51 -9.74
CA LEU A 147 7.68 0.50 -9.18
C LEU A 147 7.99 -0.56 -10.25
N GLN A 148 8.55 -0.15 -11.39
CA GLN A 148 8.79 -1.07 -12.50
C GLN A 148 9.72 -2.22 -12.10
N THR A 149 9.30 -3.43 -12.42
CA THR A 149 10.10 -4.65 -12.27
C THR A 149 10.53 -5.17 -13.63
N HIS A 150 11.71 -5.79 -13.69
CA HIS A 150 12.24 -6.41 -14.90
C HIS A 150 12.50 -7.90 -14.67
N PHE A 151 11.44 -8.70 -14.61
CA PHE A 151 11.55 -10.16 -14.60
C PHE A 151 11.69 -10.71 -16.02
N PRO A 152 12.49 -11.77 -16.23
CA PRO A 152 12.73 -12.33 -17.56
C PRO A 152 11.45 -12.95 -18.15
N PRO A 153 11.05 -12.55 -19.39
CA PRO A 153 9.85 -13.09 -20.02
C PRO A 153 10.03 -14.58 -20.36
N GLY A 154 9.01 -15.40 -20.05
CA GLY A 154 9.01 -16.84 -20.33
C GLY A 154 9.77 -17.73 -19.34
N LYS A 155 10.45 -17.15 -18.34
CA LYS A 155 11.10 -17.86 -17.24
C LYS A 155 10.77 -17.26 -15.87
N ALA A 156 9.57 -16.70 -15.73
CA ALA A 156 9.17 -15.99 -14.53
C ALA A 156 8.83 -16.93 -13.37
N PHE A 157 8.04 -17.99 -13.62
CA PHE A 157 7.67 -18.97 -12.59
C PHE A 157 7.43 -20.34 -13.22
N THR A 158 7.66 -21.39 -12.44
CA THR A 158 7.34 -22.77 -12.81
C THR A 158 5.99 -23.22 -12.23
N LEU A 159 5.37 -24.25 -12.82
CA LEU A 159 4.14 -24.84 -12.27
C LEU A 159 4.37 -25.45 -10.86
N GLU A 160 5.60 -25.85 -10.57
CA GLU A 160 6.01 -26.38 -9.27
C GLU A 160 6.02 -25.30 -8.17
N GLU A 161 6.06 -24.02 -8.53
CA GLU A 161 5.95 -22.89 -7.59
C GLU A 161 4.53 -22.62 -7.11
N MET A 162 3.53 -23.13 -7.83
CA MET A 162 2.12 -22.86 -7.59
C MET A 162 1.65 -23.18 -6.17
N PRO A 163 2.01 -24.33 -5.56
CA PRO A 163 1.66 -24.61 -4.18
C PRO A 163 2.25 -23.60 -3.18
N PHE A 164 3.45 -23.05 -3.47
CA PHE A 164 4.06 -22.04 -2.62
C PHE A 164 3.34 -20.69 -2.72
N PHE A 165 2.85 -20.29 -3.90
CA PHE A 165 2.01 -19.09 -4.02
C PHE A 165 0.66 -19.24 -3.31
N VAL A 166 0.06 -20.44 -3.35
CA VAL A 166 -1.14 -20.78 -2.56
C VAL A 166 -0.87 -20.65 -1.06
N LEU A 167 0.25 -21.22 -0.59
CA LEU A 167 0.68 -21.12 0.80
C LEU A 167 0.93 -19.66 1.22
N LEU A 168 1.56 -18.86 0.35
CA LEU A 168 1.77 -17.42 0.59
C LEU A 168 0.44 -16.69 0.77
N GLY A 169 -0.53 -16.95 -0.12
CA GLY A 169 -1.87 -16.39 0.00
C GLY A 169 -2.54 -16.75 1.32
N PHE A 170 -2.45 -18.02 1.74
CA PHE A 170 -2.98 -18.48 3.02
C PHE A 170 -2.32 -17.78 4.22
N ILE A 171 -0.99 -17.70 4.25
CA ILE A 171 -0.23 -17.03 5.32
C ILE A 171 -0.55 -15.53 5.35
N CYS A 172 -0.55 -14.85 4.20
CA CYS A 172 -0.91 -13.43 4.11
C CYS A 172 -2.36 -13.18 4.56
N GLY A 173 -3.30 -14.08 4.26
CA GLY A 173 -4.68 -14.00 4.74
C GLY A 173 -4.79 -14.10 6.27
N LEU A 174 -4.09 -15.06 6.89
CA LEU A 174 -4.06 -15.21 8.35
C LEU A 174 -3.39 -14.01 9.04
N LEU A 175 -2.25 -13.57 8.53
CA LEU A 175 -1.54 -12.39 9.06
C LEU A 175 -2.36 -11.11 8.86
N GLY A 176 -3.13 -11.01 7.76
CA GLY A 176 -4.05 -9.91 7.49
C GLY A 176 -5.21 -9.89 8.49
N ALA A 177 -5.81 -11.04 8.76
CA ALA A 177 -6.84 -11.18 9.79
C ALA A 177 -6.30 -10.80 11.18
N LEU A 178 -5.10 -11.27 11.54
CA LEU A 178 -4.44 -10.86 12.78
C LEU A 178 -4.20 -9.34 12.83
N PHE A 179 -3.84 -8.73 11.70
CA PHE A 179 -3.57 -7.29 11.61
C PHE A 179 -4.83 -6.49 11.91
N ILE A 180 -5.96 -6.86 11.30
CA ILE A 180 -7.27 -6.23 11.53
C ILE A 180 -7.69 -6.42 12.99
N TYR A 181 -7.53 -7.63 13.54
CA TYR A 181 -7.87 -7.93 14.93
C TYR A 181 -7.08 -7.07 15.92
N LEU A 182 -5.75 -7.00 15.76
CA LEU A 182 -4.87 -6.22 16.63
C LEU A 182 -5.14 -4.73 16.51
N HIS A 183 -5.29 -4.22 15.27
CA HIS A 183 -5.64 -2.82 15.04
C HIS A 183 -6.96 -2.44 15.69
N ARG A 184 -8.01 -3.27 15.52
CA ARG A 184 -9.31 -3.05 16.17
C ARG A 184 -9.19 -3.04 17.69
N THR A 185 -8.47 -4.02 18.25
CA THR A 185 -8.29 -4.16 19.71
C THR A 185 -7.57 -2.95 20.28
N LEU A 186 -6.52 -2.47 19.61
CA LEU A 186 -5.78 -1.27 20.00
C LEU A 186 -6.66 -0.02 19.96
N VAL A 187 -7.41 0.19 18.87
CA VAL A 187 -8.31 1.35 18.73
C VAL A 187 -9.41 1.33 19.80
N LEU A 188 -10.00 0.17 20.09
CA LEU A 188 -11.02 0.03 21.14
C LEU A 188 -10.43 0.26 22.54
N PHE A 189 -9.22 -0.24 22.80
CA PHE A 189 -8.50 -0.01 24.05
C PHE A 189 -8.24 1.49 24.28
N LEU A 190 -7.74 2.20 23.25
CA LEU A 190 -7.50 3.65 23.31
C LEU A 190 -8.78 4.45 23.58
N ARG A 191 -9.93 4.00 23.07
CA ARG A 191 -11.23 4.67 23.28
C ARG A 191 -11.90 4.32 24.61
N ARG A 192 -11.71 3.09 25.12
CA ARG A 192 -12.36 2.60 26.35
C ARG A 192 -11.63 3.04 27.61
N ASN A 193 -10.31 3.17 27.56
CA ASN A 193 -9.53 3.51 28.75
C ASN A 193 -9.72 4.95 29.20
N VAL A 194 -10.13 5.13 30.46
CA VAL A 194 -10.38 6.44 31.06
C VAL A 194 -9.13 7.31 31.05
N LEU A 195 -7.97 6.73 31.38
CA LEU A 195 -6.67 7.43 31.35
C LEU A 195 -6.34 7.96 29.96
N MET A 196 -6.47 7.12 28.92
CA MET A 196 -6.20 7.53 27.54
C MET A 196 -7.18 8.61 27.09
N LYS A 197 -8.46 8.50 27.46
CA LYS A 197 -9.45 9.56 27.20
C LYS A 197 -9.07 10.88 27.87
N HIS A 198 -8.59 10.83 29.12
CA HIS A 198 -8.08 12.02 29.82
C HIS A 198 -6.87 12.63 29.11
N VAL A 199 -5.92 11.80 28.66
CA VAL A 199 -4.76 12.24 27.87
C VAL A 199 -5.21 12.89 26.56
N PHE A 200 -6.13 12.29 25.80
CA PHE A 200 -6.62 12.86 24.55
C PHE A 200 -7.36 14.20 24.74
N GLN A 201 -8.09 14.38 25.85
CA GLN A 201 -8.84 15.61 26.12
C GLN A 201 -7.96 16.74 26.68
N ARG A 202 -7.02 16.43 27.59
CA ARG A 202 -6.18 17.43 28.27
C ARG A 202 -4.84 17.68 27.58
N TYR A 203 -4.23 16.63 27.05
CA TYR A 203 -2.86 16.62 26.49
C TYR A 203 -2.85 15.97 25.09
N TRP A 204 -3.66 16.50 24.17
CA TRP A 204 -3.86 15.91 22.84
C TRP A 204 -2.56 15.73 22.02
N LEU A 205 -1.52 16.54 22.29
CA LEU A 205 -0.19 16.45 21.66
C LEU A 205 0.71 15.36 22.23
N LEU A 206 0.46 14.90 23.47
CA LEU A 206 1.32 13.94 24.14
C LEU A 206 1.31 12.58 23.44
N TYR A 207 0.13 12.14 23.00
CA TYR A 207 -0.01 10.84 22.34
C TYR A 207 0.77 10.75 21.01
N PRO A 208 0.57 11.69 20.05
CA PRO A 208 1.41 11.72 18.86
C PRO A 208 2.90 11.80 19.17
N LEU A 209 3.31 12.68 20.11
CA LEU A 209 4.71 12.87 20.47
C LEU A 209 5.37 11.57 20.95
N VAL A 210 4.70 10.83 21.84
CA VAL A 210 5.21 9.56 22.38
C VAL A 210 5.33 8.50 21.28
N VAL A 211 4.33 8.37 20.42
CA VAL A 211 4.36 7.41 19.32
C VAL A 211 5.45 7.76 18.30
N THR A 212 5.61 9.03 17.93
CA THR A 212 6.67 9.45 17.01
C THR A 212 8.06 9.28 17.62
N LEU A 213 8.21 9.52 18.92
CA LEU A 213 9.46 9.29 19.64
C LEU A 213 9.80 7.79 19.68
N LEU A 214 8.80 6.93 19.95
CA LEU A 214 8.97 5.47 19.92
C LEU A 214 9.40 5.00 18.52
N VAL A 215 8.74 5.50 17.47
CA VAL A 215 9.12 5.22 16.08
C VAL A 215 10.57 5.64 15.84
N GLY A 216 10.93 6.87 16.22
CA GLY A 216 12.28 7.41 16.04
C GLY A 216 13.37 6.58 16.74
N ILE A 217 13.09 6.09 17.95
CA ILE A 217 14.01 5.22 18.70
C ILE A 217 14.18 3.87 17.98
N LEU A 218 13.08 3.23 17.56
CA LEU A 218 13.14 1.92 16.91
C LEU A 218 13.76 1.98 15.51
N THR A 219 13.51 3.06 14.76
CA THR A 219 14.05 3.24 13.41
C THR A 219 15.45 3.86 13.41
N PHE A 220 16.02 4.18 14.58
CA PHE A 220 17.32 4.85 14.66
C PHE A 220 18.42 4.01 14.00
N PRO A 221 19.07 4.48 12.92
CA PRO A 221 19.93 3.66 12.08
C PRO A 221 21.14 3.04 12.79
N GLU A 222 21.69 3.69 13.82
CA GLU A 222 22.83 3.16 14.58
C GLU A 222 22.41 2.28 15.76
N GLY A 223 21.11 2.26 16.10
CA GLY A 223 20.56 1.45 17.18
C GLY A 223 19.84 0.23 16.61
N PHE A 224 18.57 0.08 16.98
CA PHE A 224 17.74 -1.04 16.52
C PHE A 224 17.50 -1.01 14.98
N GLY A 225 17.60 0.16 14.37
CA GLY A 225 17.43 0.33 12.92
C GLY A 225 18.44 -0.42 12.05
N GLN A 226 19.58 -0.86 12.62
CA GLN A 226 20.54 -1.73 11.92
C GLN A 226 19.88 -3.05 11.48
N TYR A 227 19.02 -3.63 12.33
CA TYR A 227 18.30 -4.88 12.06
C TYR A 227 17.01 -4.68 11.24
N MET A 228 16.68 -3.45 10.86
CA MET A 228 15.41 -3.10 10.21
C MET A 228 15.62 -2.34 8.90
N ALA A 229 16.87 -2.21 8.41
CA ALA A 229 17.20 -1.32 7.30
C ALA A 229 16.63 0.11 7.50
N GLY A 230 16.66 0.60 8.75
CA GLY A 230 15.99 1.84 9.19
C GLY A 230 16.53 3.14 8.57
N LYS A 231 17.63 3.07 7.81
CA LYS A 231 18.21 4.21 7.07
C LYS A 231 17.33 4.62 5.88
N GLN A 232 16.60 3.69 5.28
CA GLN A 232 15.85 3.94 4.06
C GLN A 232 14.39 4.29 4.34
N LYS A 233 13.82 5.16 3.50
CA LYS A 233 12.37 5.43 3.51
C LYS A 233 11.61 4.20 3.00
N PHE A 234 10.46 3.90 3.59
CA PHE A 234 9.66 2.72 3.21
C PHE A 234 9.25 2.68 1.72
N THR A 235 9.15 3.82 1.03
CA THR A 235 8.91 3.81 -0.43
C THR A 235 10.10 3.24 -1.21
N ARG A 236 11.32 3.47 -0.74
CA ARG A 236 12.53 2.90 -1.35
C ARG A 236 12.71 1.44 -0.96
N THR A 237 12.32 1.05 0.25
CA THR A 237 12.43 -0.36 0.68
C THR A 237 11.55 -1.29 -0.18
N VAL A 238 10.37 -0.85 -0.63
CA VAL A 238 9.54 -1.64 -1.55
C VAL A 238 10.27 -1.91 -2.86
N HIS A 239 10.98 -0.92 -3.41
CA HIS A 239 11.78 -1.11 -4.62
C HIS A 239 12.89 -2.15 -4.39
N ASP A 240 13.58 -2.11 -3.25
CA ASP A 240 14.61 -3.10 -2.92
C ASP A 240 14.01 -4.52 -2.79
N LEU A 241 12.82 -4.65 -2.19
CA LEU A 241 12.11 -5.92 -2.04
C LEU A 241 11.69 -6.53 -3.40
N PHE A 242 11.34 -5.70 -4.38
CA PHE A 242 10.91 -6.13 -5.72
C PHE A 242 12.06 -6.48 -6.68
N MET A 243 13.31 -6.29 -6.27
CA MET A 243 14.46 -6.61 -7.10
C MET A 243 14.46 -8.08 -7.54
N ASN A 244 14.89 -8.32 -8.78
CA ASN A 244 14.93 -9.65 -9.41
C ASN A 244 16.15 -10.50 -9.04
N CYS A 245 16.97 -10.06 -8.11
CA CYS A 245 18.16 -10.77 -7.65
C CYS A 245 17.90 -11.46 -6.30
N THR A 246 18.75 -12.40 -5.90
CA THR A 246 18.64 -13.15 -4.63
C THR A 246 19.64 -12.60 -3.62
N TRP A 247 19.20 -12.32 -2.38
CA TRP A 247 20.06 -11.71 -1.35
C TRP A 247 20.98 -12.71 -0.66
N SER A 248 20.64 -13.99 -0.66
CA SER A 248 21.47 -15.04 -0.07
C SER A 248 22.68 -15.42 -0.93
N LEU A 249 22.70 -15.04 -2.21
CA LEU A 249 23.78 -15.37 -3.14
C LEU A 249 24.81 -14.22 -3.22
N PRO A 250 26.12 -14.53 -3.30
CA PRO A 250 27.16 -13.53 -3.52
C PRO A 250 27.04 -12.87 -4.90
N GLU A 251 27.57 -11.65 -5.04
CA GLU A 251 27.52 -10.84 -6.28
C GLU A 251 28.21 -11.51 -7.47
N GLU A 252 29.15 -12.43 -7.23
CA GLU A 252 29.80 -13.22 -8.27
C GLU A 252 28.83 -14.14 -9.04
N ASN A 253 27.69 -14.48 -8.43
CA ASN A 253 26.65 -15.24 -9.11
C ASN A 253 25.80 -14.32 -10.01
N PRO A 254 25.40 -14.77 -11.21
CA PRO A 254 24.57 -13.98 -12.13
C PRO A 254 23.17 -13.64 -11.58
N HIS A 255 22.75 -14.33 -10.52
CA HIS A 255 21.49 -14.12 -9.80
C HIS A 255 21.67 -13.38 -8.46
N GLY A 256 22.90 -13.03 -8.07
CA GLY A 256 23.20 -12.27 -6.86
C GLY A 256 22.86 -10.79 -7.03
N CYS A 257 22.55 -10.11 -5.92
CA CYS A 257 22.32 -8.67 -5.93
C CYS A 257 23.62 -7.88 -5.79
N HIS A 258 23.62 -6.64 -6.29
CA HIS A 258 24.69 -5.68 -6.04
C HIS A 258 24.94 -5.45 -4.54
N GLN A 259 26.21 -5.32 -4.16
CA GLN A 259 26.63 -5.17 -2.77
C GLN A 259 25.99 -3.96 -2.05
N ASN A 260 25.67 -2.88 -2.77
CA ASN A 260 25.00 -1.71 -2.18
C ASN A 260 23.61 -2.03 -1.62
N VAL A 261 22.88 -2.94 -2.28
CA VAL A 261 21.55 -3.35 -1.83
C VAL A 261 21.68 -4.28 -0.64
N THR A 262 22.58 -5.26 -0.70
CA THR A 262 22.77 -6.21 0.41
C THR A 262 23.28 -5.53 1.68
N LEU A 263 24.19 -4.55 1.57
CA LEU A 263 24.68 -3.74 2.69
C LEU A 263 23.58 -2.91 3.38
N ASN A 264 22.57 -2.45 2.64
CA ASN A 264 21.43 -1.75 3.25
C ASN A 264 20.64 -2.65 4.20
N TRP A 265 20.62 -3.97 3.91
CA TRP A 265 19.89 -4.97 4.69
C TRP A 265 20.78 -5.74 5.67
N SER A 266 22.10 -5.82 5.47
CA SER A 266 23.04 -6.51 6.38
C SER A 266 23.78 -5.58 7.36
N GLY A 267 23.59 -4.27 7.24
CA GLY A 267 24.23 -3.26 8.08
C GLY A 267 25.62 -2.84 7.58
N LYS A 268 26.26 -1.88 8.25
CA LYS A 268 27.50 -1.21 7.79
C LYS A 268 28.70 -2.14 7.57
N ALA A 269 28.78 -3.25 8.30
CA ALA A 269 29.89 -4.20 8.23
C ALA A 269 29.48 -5.59 7.71
N GLY A 270 28.21 -5.78 7.33
CA GLY A 270 27.70 -7.12 6.97
C GLY A 270 27.58 -8.09 8.14
N ASP A 271 27.66 -7.58 9.38
CA ASP A 271 27.63 -8.39 10.60
C ASP A 271 26.30 -9.12 10.80
N THR A 272 25.21 -8.59 10.23
CA THR A 272 23.87 -9.19 10.39
C THR A 272 23.46 -9.97 9.15
N PRO A 273 23.08 -11.25 9.29
CA PRO A 273 22.61 -12.03 8.15
C PRO A 273 21.28 -11.45 7.66
N VAL A 274 21.13 -11.34 6.33
CA VAL A 274 19.99 -10.69 5.67
C VAL A 274 18.63 -11.28 6.09
N PHE A 275 18.58 -12.57 6.43
CA PHE A 275 17.36 -13.19 6.96
C PHE A 275 16.93 -12.60 8.31
N THR A 276 17.87 -12.32 9.20
CA THR A 276 17.56 -11.75 10.52
C THR A 276 17.03 -10.33 10.39
N SER A 277 17.58 -9.53 9.48
CA SER A 277 17.10 -8.18 9.25
C SER A 277 15.75 -8.15 8.55
N LEU A 278 15.48 -9.08 7.62
CA LEU A 278 14.16 -9.22 7.00
C LEU A 278 13.08 -9.62 8.02
N TRP A 279 13.39 -10.58 8.92
CA TRP A 279 12.48 -10.96 10.02
C TRP A 279 12.28 -9.81 11.01
N GLY A 280 13.36 -9.16 11.42
CA GLY A 280 13.32 -7.98 12.29
C GLY A 280 12.49 -6.85 11.69
N PHE A 281 12.70 -6.53 10.41
CA PHE A 281 11.89 -5.57 9.66
C PHE A 281 10.42 -5.97 9.62
N SER A 282 10.11 -7.20 9.22
CA SER A 282 8.72 -7.64 9.07
C SER A 282 7.96 -7.58 10.39
N ILE A 283 8.55 -8.05 11.50
CA ILE A 283 7.90 -8.07 12.81
C ILE A 283 7.74 -6.65 13.36
N VAL A 284 8.82 -5.86 13.39
CA VAL A 284 8.77 -4.52 14.00
C VAL A 284 7.95 -3.56 13.17
N PHE A 285 8.09 -3.57 11.83
CA PHE A 285 7.26 -2.75 10.95
C PHE A 285 5.78 -3.11 11.06
N TYR A 286 5.46 -4.39 11.28
CA TYR A 286 4.07 -4.85 11.45
C TYR A 286 3.42 -4.19 12.66
N PHE A 287 4.01 -4.26 13.84
CA PHE A 287 3.48 -3.60 15.03
C PHE A 287 3.55 -2.07 14.95
N LEU A 288 4.61 -1.52 14.36
CA LEU A 288 4.79 -0.07 14.23
C LEU A 288 3.72 0.53 13.32
N SER A 289 3.40 -0.12 12.21
CA SER A 289 2.36 0.35 11.28
C SER A 289 0.96 0.36 11.93
N ILE A 290 0.64 -0.63 12.76
CA ILE A 290 -0.59 -0.68 13.56
C ILE A 290 -0.62 0.47 14.58
N LEU A 291 0.49 0.74 15.25
CA LEU A 291 0.56 1.84 16.21
C LEU A 291 0.42 3.20 15.50
N CYS A 292 1.15 3.42 14.41
CA CYS A 292 1.11 4.67 13.65
C CYS A 292 -0.27 4.96 13.04
N SER A 293 -1.03 3.94 12.62
CA SER A 293 -2.37 4.15 12.06
C SER A 293 -3.39 4.68 13.07
N THR A 294 -3.14 4.53 14.38
CA THR A 294 -4.00 5.09 15.44
C THR A 294 -3.79 6.59 15.68
N LEU A 295 -2.77 7.19 15.08
CA LEU A 295 -2.47 8.61 15.25
C LEU A 295 -3.61 9.49 14.71
N PRO A 296 -3.98 10.58 15.42
CA PRO A 296 -5.02 11.52 15.00
C PRO A 296 -4.54 12.47 13.88
N ILE A 297 -3.92 11.94 12.84
CA ILE A 297 -3.31 12.68 11.72
C ILE A 297 -3.98 12.23 10.40
N PRO A 298 -4.02 13.04 9.33
CA PRO A 298 -4.40 12.54 8.00
C PRO A 298 -3.39 11.51 7.49
N ALA A 299 -3.77 10.23 7.58
CA ALA A 299 -2.92 9.12 7.18
C ALA A 299 -3.75 7.95 6.62
N GLY A 300 -3.19 7.24 5.64
CA GLY A 300 -3.71 6.01 5.07
C GLY A 300 -2.94 4.78 5.54
N ILE A 301 -3.58 3.62 5.54
CA ILE A 301 -3.00 2.34 6.02
C ILE A 301 -2.48 1.48 4.84
N PHE A 302 -2.90 1.81 3.61
CA PHE A 302 -2.65 0.97 2.44
C PHE A 302 -1.16 0.78 2.12
N MET A 303 -0.37 1.85 2.09
CA MET A 303 1.05 1.75 1.71
C MET A 303 1.90 0.95 2.74
N PRO A 304 1.76 1.13 4.07
CA PRO A 304 2.41 0.26 5.04
C PRO A 304 2.05 -1.22 4.88
N VAL A 305 0.77 -1.52 4.63
CA VAL A 305 0.31 -2.89 4.34
C VAL A 305 0.95 -3.42 3.06
N PHE A 306 1.08 -2.59 2.03
CA PHE A 306 1.79 -2.92 0.79
C PHE A 306 3.24 -3.34 1.08
N VAL A 307 3.97 -2.55 1.87
CA VAL A 307 5.37 -2.83 2.26
C VAL A 307 5.48 -4.12 3.08
N LEU A 308 4.54 -4.37 4.00
CA LEU A 308 4.50 -5.60 4.80
C LEU A 308 4.29 -6.84 3.93
N GLY A 309 3.36 -6.77 2.98
CA GLY A 309 3.13 -7.86 2.02
C GLY A 309 4.38 -8.14 1.17
N ALA A 310 5.07 -7.10 0.72
CA ALA A 310 6.35 -7.23 0.02
C ALA A 310 7.39 -7.94 0.88
N ALA A 311 7.49 -7.58 2.17
CA ALA A 311 8.44 -8.20 3.09
C ALA A 311 8.13 -9.67 3.36
N PHE A 312 6.87 -10.03 3.62
CA PHE A 312 6.46 -11.43 3.81
C PHE A 312 6.67 -12.28 2.55
N GLY A 313 6.34 -11.74 1.38
CA GLY A 313 6.60 -12.39 0.11
C GLY A 313 8.08 -12.60 -0.14
N ARG A 314 8.90 -11.56 0.07
CA ARG A 314 10.36 -11.64 -0.10
C ARG A 314 10.98 -12.65 0.85
N LEU A 315 10.57 -12.64 2.12
CA LEU A 315 11.00 -13.61 3.12
C LEU A 315 10.77 -15.05 2.64
N MET A 316 9.56 -15.36 2.16
CA MET A 316 9.25 -16.69 1.68
C MET A 316 10.08 -17.05 0.43
N GLY A 317 10.25 -16.12 -0.51
CA GLY A 317 11.06 -16.33 -1.71
C GLY A 317 12.54 -16.61 -1.42
N GLU A 318 13.14 -15.89 -0.47
CA GLU A 318 14.54 -16.12 -0.05
C GLU A 318 14.70 -17.46 0.68
N HIS A 319 13.73 -17.86 1.51
CA HIS A 319 13.73 -19.19 2.15
C HIS A 319 13.64 -20.31 1.12
N LEU A 320 12.79 -20.16 0.09
CA LEU A 320 12.68 -21.14 -0.99
C LEU A 320 13.96 -21.21 -1.82
N SER A 321 14.59 -20.06 -2.08
CA SER A 321 15.89 -20.01 -2.77
C SER A 321 16.97 -20.79 -2.01
N VAL A 322 17.04 -20.64 -0.68
CA VAL A 322 17.99 -21.40 0.14
C VAL A 322 17.62 -22.89 0.21
N LEU A 323 16.34 -23.22 0.42
CA LEU A 323 15.88 -24.60 0.58
C LEU A 323 16.14 -25.46 -0.67
N PHE A 324 15.96 -24.88 -1.85
CA PHE A 324 16.12 -25.58 -3.13
C PHE A 324 17.45 -25.26 -3.85
N GLY A 325 18.38 -24.54 -3.20
CA GLY A 325 19.65 -24.17 -3.81
C GLY A 325 19.52 -23.31 -5.08
N GLY A 326 18.47 -22.48 -5.14
CA GLY A 326 18.18 -21.55 -6.22
C GLY A 326 17.38 -22.13 -7.39
N PHE A 327 17.20 -23.46 -7.48
CA PHE A 327 16.48 -24.13 -8.57
C PHE A 327 15.49 -25.15 -8.02
N ILE A 328 14.24 -25.08 -8.47
CA ILE A 328 13.19 -25.96 -7.95
C ILE A 328 13.39 -27.38 -8.48
N PHE A 329 13.34 -28.34 -7.55
CA PHE A 329 13.46 -29.79 -7.79
C PHE A 329 14.61 -30.22 -8.73
N GLY A 330 15.71 -29.47 -8.75
CA GLY A 330 16.91 -29.82 -9.53
C GLY A 330 16.79 -29.60 -11.05
N VAL A 331 15.67 -29.03 -11.53
CA VAL A 331 15.53 -28.65 -12.94
C VAL A 331 16.30 -27.35 -13.17
N LYS A 332 17.53 -27.45 -13.71
CA LYS A 332 18.43 -26.32 -13.98
C LYS A 332 17.91 -25.27 -14.99
N SER A 333 16.64 -25.32 -15.40
CA SER A 333 16.12 -24.47 -16.48
C SER A 333 15.68 -23.09 -16.02
N GLN A 334 15.26 -22.92 -14.76
CA GLN A 334 14.70 -21.66 -14.22
C GLN A 334 15.09 -21.45 -12.74
N ALA A 335 15.68 -20.29 -12.45
CA ALA A 335 16.02 -19.87 -11.10
C ALA A 335 14.80 -19.28 -10.38
N ILE A 336 14.75 -19.46 -9.05
CA ILE A 336 13.73 -18.84 -8.19
C ILE A 336 14.03 -17.33 -8.10
N TYR A 337 13.03 -16.50 -8.38
CA TYR A 337 13.12 -15.05 -8.24
C TYR A 337 12.34 -14.57 -7.00
N PRO A 338 13.01 -14.25 -5.87
CA PRO A 338 12.33 -13.80 -4.65
C PRO A 338 11.51 -12.51 -4.83
N GLY A 339 11.88 -11.67 -5.81
CA GLY A 339 11.12 -10.47 -6.15
C GLY A 339 9.68 -10.75 -6.62
N ILE A 340 9.44 -11.88 -7.31
CA ILE A 340 8.09 -12.26 -7.74
C ILE A 340 7.23 -12.61 -6.53
N TYR A 341 7.79 -13.35 -5.57
CA TYR A 341 7.11 -13.64 -4.31
C TYR A 341 6.82 -12.37 -3.52
N ALA A 342 7.72 -11.39 -3.52
CA ALA A 342 7.46 -10.08 -2.91
C ALA A 342 6.26 -9.38 -3.55
N VAL A 343 6.17 -9.36 -4.88
CA VAL A 343 5.02 -8.77 -5.58
C VAL A 343 3.72 -9.52 -5.29
N VAL A 344 3.74 -10.86 -5.29
CA VAL A 344 2.58 -11.70 -4.94
C VAL A 344 2.14 -11.47 -3.50
N GLY A 345 3.07 -11.45 -2.55
CA GLY A 345 2.79 -11.22 -1.13
C GLY A 345 2.24 -9.83 -0.87
N THR A 346 2.71 -8.83 -1.62
CA THR A 346 2.17 -7.46 -1.61
C THR A 346 0.69 -7.48 -1.97
N ALA A 347 0.33 -8.15 -3.08
CA ALA A 347 -1.05 -8.23 -3.54
C ALA A 347 -1.93 -8.97 -2.55
N ALA A 348 -1.47 -10.13 -2.08
CA ALA A 348 -2.22 -11.01 -1.20
C ALA A 348 -2.50 -10.34 0.15
N PHE A 349 -1.49 -9.76 0.79
CA PHE A 349 -1.65 -9.13 2.09
C PHE A 349 -2.45 -7.83 2.01
N ALA A 350 -2.19 -6.98 1.00
CA ALA A 350 -2.96 -5.76 0.81
C ALA A 350 -4.42 -6.05 0.48
N GLY A 351 -4.69 -6.97 -0.45
CA GLY A 351 -6.04 -7.45 -0.76
C GLY A 351 -6.75 -7.97 0.48
N ALA A 352 -6.09 -8.83 1.27
CA ALA A 352 -6.66 -9.41 2.49
C ALA A 352 -7.09 -8.36 3.50
N VAL A 353 -6.24 -7.36 3.76
CA VAL A 353 -6.55 -6.29 4.73
C VAL A 353 -7.64 -5.34 4.23
N THR A 354 -7.75 -5.12 2.91
CA THR A 354 -8.78 -4.24 2.33
C THR A 354 -10.05 -4.98 1.91
N HIS A 355 -10.08 -6.31 1.96
CA HIS A 355 -11.13 -7.17 1.40
C HIS A 355 -11.43 -6.85 -0.07
N THR A 356 -10.39 -6.67 -0.88
CA THR A 356 -10.52 -6.28 -2.30
C THR A 356 -9.66 -7.12 -3.22
N VAL A 357 -10.17 -7.37 -4.42
CA VAL A 357 -9.47 -8.11 -5.48
C VAL A 357 -8.79 -7.14 -6.44
N SER A 358 -9.35 -5.95 -6.64
CA SER A 358 -8.82 -4.84 -7.44
C SER A 358 -7.35 -4.46 -7.15
N VAL A 359 -6.83 -4.76 -5.97
CA VAL A 359 -5.41 -4.53 -5.60
C VAL A 359 -4.45 -5.25 -6.54
N LEU A 360 -4.84 -6.41 -7.09
CA LEU A 360 -4.02 -7.11 -8.09
C LEU A 360 -3.82 -6.24 -9.35
N VAL A 361 -4.86 -5.52 -9.79
CA VAL A 361 -4.81 -4.68 -10.98
C VAL A 361 -3.91 -3.47 -10.72
N ILE A 362 -4.02 -2.88 -9.53
CA ILE A 362 -3.10 -1.80 -9.10
C ILE A 362 -1.66 -2.29 -9.16
N ILE A 363 -1.37 -3.50 -8.68
CA ILE A 363 -0.01 -4.06 -8.69
C ILE A 363 0.50 -4.28 -10.11
N PHE A 364 -0.32 -4.79 -11.03
CA PHE A 364 0.11 -4.94 -12.42
C PHE A 364 0.38 -3.61 -13.11
N GLU A 365 -0.45 -2.59 -12.87
CA GLU A 365 -0.22 -1.25 -13.42
C GLU A 365 1.01 -0.58 -12.81
N VAL A 366 1.30 -0.81 -11.53
CA VAL A 366 2.43 -0.23 -10.79
C VAL A 366 3.75 -0.94 -11.11
N THR A 367 3.74 -2.26 -11.32
CA THR A 367 4.93 -3.06 -11.67
C THR A 367 5.22 -3.05 -13.17
N GLY A 368 4.21 -2.83 -14.01
CA GLY A 368 4.34 -2.78 -15.47
C GLY A 368 4.51 -4.14 -16.14
N GLN A 369 4.39 -5.26 -15.41
CA GLN A 369 4.53 -6.61 -15.95
C GLN A 369 3.36 -7.50 -15.53
N VAL A 370 2.68 -8.11 -16.51
CA VAL A 370 1.51 -9.00 -16.28
C VAL A 370 1.87 -10.51 -16.32
N LEU A 371 3.17 -10.83 -16.33
CA LEU A 371 3.66 -12.20 -16.54
C LEU A 371 3.20 -13.19 -15.45
N PHE A 372 3.03 -12.71 -14.22
CA PHE A 372 2.66 -13.51 -13.04
C PHE A 372 1.20 -13.27 -12.63
N LEU A 373 0.31 -13.02 -13.61
CA LEU A 373 -1.13 -12.80 -13.39
C LEU A 373 -1.80 -13.92 -12.59
N LEU A 374 -1.59 -15.16 -13.02
CA LEU A 374 -2.23 -16.34 -12.47
C LEU A 374 -1.86 -16.60 -10.99
N PRO A 375 -0.56 -16.65 -10.59
CA PRO A 375 -0.20 -16.86 -9.19
C PRO A 375 -0.65 -15.72 -8.27
N VAL A 376 -0.59 -14.47 -8.71
CA VAL A 376 -1.11 -13.32 -7.93
C VAL A 376 -2.61 -13.47 -7.70
N MET A 377 -3.38 -13.76 -8.75
CA MET A 377 -4.83 -13.86 -8.66
C MET A 377 -5.25 -14.95 -7.66
N ILE A 378 -4.61 -16.12 -7.72
CA ILE A 378 -4.88 -17.23 -6.80
C ILE A 378 -4.53 -16.84 -5.37
N ALA A 379 -3.34 -16.27 -5.13
CA ALA A 379 -2.90 -15.86 -3.80
C ALA A 379 -3.84 -14.80 -3.20
N VAL A 380 -4.27 -13.80 -3.99
CA VAL A 380 -5.19 -12.74 -3.55
C VAL A 380 -6.57 -13.30 -3.21
N ILE A 381 -7.14 -14.18 -4.05
CA ILE A 381 -8.45 -14.77 -3.79
C ILE A 381 -8.42 -15.60 -2.51
N ILE A 382 -7.39 -16.41 -2.30
CA ILE A 382 -7.22 -17.21 -1.08
C ILE A 382 -7.05 -16.30 0.14
N ALA A 383 -6.18 -15.30 0.05
CA ALA A 383 -5.93 -14.38 1.15
C ALA A 383 -7.21 -13.63 1.56
N ASN A 384 -8.00 -13.19 0.58
CA ASN A 384 -9.31 -12.56 0.82
C ASN A 384 -10.32 -13.51 1.44
N ALA A 385 -10.40 -14.75 0.94
CA ALA A 385 -11.32 -15.76 1.48
C ALA A 385 -10.99 -16.08 2.94
N VAL A 386 -9.72 -16.31 3.26
CA VAL A 386 -9.23 -16.57 4.61
C VAL A 386 -9.48 -15.38 5.53
N CYS A 387 -9.11 -14.17 5.09
CA CYS A 387 -9.27 -12.97 5.93
C CYS A 387 -10.74 -12.68 6.22
N SER A 388 -11.60 -12.74 5.20
CA SER A 388 -13.05 -12.50 5.31
C SER A 388 -13.77 -13.52 6.18
N TYR A 389 -13.21 -14.73 6.33
CA TYR A 389 -13.76 -15.73 7.24
C TYR A 389 -13.51 -15.36 8.72
N PHE A 390 -12.34 -14.81 9.04
CA PHE A 390 -11.94 -14.52 10.42
C PHE A 390 -12.26 -13.11 10.90
N GLN A 391 -12.14 -12.10 10.03
CA GLN A 391 -12.30 -10.70 10.39
C GLN A 391 -13.22 -9.95 9.40
N PRO A 392 -13.88 -8.88 9.88
CA PRO A 392 -14.79 -8.06 9.09
C PRO A 392 -14.11 -6.99 8.22
#